data_AF-A0A919XIJ5-F1
#
_entry.id   AF-A0A919XIJ5-F1
#
_cell.length_a   1.000
_cell.length_b   1.000
_cell.length_c   1.000
_cell.angle_alpha   90.00
_cell.angle_beta   90.00
_cell.angle_gamma   90.00
#
_symmetry.space_group_name_H-M   'P 1'
#
loop_
_entity.id
_entity.type
_entity.pdbx_description
1 polymer ?
#
loop_
_entity_poly.entity_id
_entity_poly.type
_entity_poly.pdbx_seq_one_letter_code
_entity_poly.pdbx_strand_id
1 'polypeptide(L)' 'MKVIITQEEAVEKGIWSEVMGMFGMDDEDEVWPAEEFILTEEQARKLKLIP' A
#
# COMPACT_ATOMS: atom_id res chain seq x y z
N MET A 1 -10.65 5.68 -10.60
CA MET A 1 -10.31 4.23 -10.56
C MET A 1 -9.86 3.83 -9.16
N LYS A 2 -9.81 2.54 -8.80
CA LYS A 2 -9.20 2.05 -7.55
C LYS A 2 -8.11 1.04 -7.89
N VAL A 3 -7.01 1.05 -7.14
CA VAL A 3 -5.92 0.08 -7.25
C VAL A 3 -5.86 -0.70 -5.96
N ILE A 4 -5.79 -2.03 -6.07
CA ILE A 4 -5.66 -2.92 -4.92
C ILE A 4 -4.23 -3.46 -4.94
N ILE A 5 -3.60 -3.50 -3.77
CA ILE A 5 -2.27 -4.07 -3.57
C ILE A 5 -2.25 -4.85 -2.26
N THR A 6 -1.56 -5.99 -2.22
CA THR A 6 -1.36 -6.70 -0.95
C THR A 6 -0.19 -6.11 -0.16
N GLN A 7 -0.13 -6.41 1.14
CA GLN A 7 1.03 -6.08 1.96
C GLN A 7 2.31 -6.66 1.36
N GLU A 8 2.29 -7.92 0.93
CA GLU A 8 3.43 -8.60 0.31
C GLU A 8 3.89 -7.85 -0.95
N GLU A 9 2.97 -7.49 -1.84
CA GLU A 9 3.29 -6.74 -3.06
C GLU A 9 3.86 -5.36 -2.75
N ALA A 10 3.35 -4.68 -1.71
CA ALA A 10 3.86 -3.37 -1.30
C ALA A 10 5.28 -3.46 -0.74
N VAL A 11 5.60 -4.52 -0.02
CA VAL A 11 6.96 -4.82 0.45
C VAL A 11 7.89 -5.14 -0.72
N GLU A 12 7.48 -6.02 -1.64
CA GLU A 12 8.27 -6.38 -2.83
C GLU A 12 8.59 -5.18 -3.72
N LYS A 13 7.64 -4.23 -3.83
CA LYS A 13 7.81 -2.99 -4.60
C LYS A 13 8.56 -1.89 -3.81
N GLY A 14 8.85 -2.11 -2.53
CA GLY A 14 9.55 -1.16 -1.68
C GLY A 14 8.74 0.11 -1.37
N ILE A 15 7.41 0.01 -1.35
CA ILE A 15 6.48 1.13 -1.09
C ILE A 15 5.67 0.93 0.20
N TRP A 16 5.98 -0.12 0.97
CA TRP A 16 5.19 -0.48 2.15
C TRP A 16 5.17 0.63 3.21
N SER A 17 6.30 1.30 3.45
CA SER A 17 6.39 2.41 4.40
C SER A 17 5.45 3.57 4.04
N GLU A 18 5.32 3.88 2.75
CA GLU A 18 4.40 4.89 2.26
C GLU A 18 2.94 4.43 2.36
N VAL A 19 2.66 3.14 2.11
CA VAL A 19 1.32 2.57 2.30
C VAL A 19 0.93 2.67 3.78
N MET A 20 1.77 2.24 4.72
CA MET A 20 1.51 2.39 6.16
C MET A 20 1.20 3.85 6.53
N GLY A 21 2.01 4.80 6.04
CA GLY A 21 1.77 6.23 6.26
C GLY A 21 0.45 6.76 5.69
N MET A 22 -0.07 6.16 4.60
CA MET A 22 -1.37 6.53 4.04
C MET A 22 -2.56 6.00 4.84
N PHE A 23 -2.39 4.84 5.49
CA PHE A 23 -3.43 4.20 6.30
C PHE A 23 -3.29 4.52 7.80
N GLY A 24 -2.28 5.30 8.19
CA GLY A 24 -2.04 5.68 9.57
C GLY A 24 -1.56 4.52 10.44
N MET A 25 -0.90 3.55 9.82
CA MET A 25 -0.36 2.36 10.48
C MET A 25 1.07 2.59 10.92
N ASP A 26 1.49 1.83 11.92
CA ASP A 26 2.86 1.75 12.40
C ASP A 26 3.37 0.30 12.44
N ASP A 27 4.61 0.12 12.87
CA ASP A 27 5.25 -1.20 12.94
C ASP A 27 4.69 -2.10 14.07
N GLU A 28 3.81 -1.59 14.94
CA GLU A 28 3.13 -2.35 15.98
C GLU A 28 1.80 -2.96 15.50
N ASP A 29 1.28 -2.49 14.35
CA ASP A 29 0.08 -3.05 13.74
C ASP A 29 0.34 -4.45 13.15
N GLU A 30 -0.50 -5.41 13.54
CA GLU A 30 -0.48 -6.75 12.95
C GLU A 30 -1.10 -6.73 11.55
N VAL A 31 -0.29 -6.98 10.52
CA VAL A 31 -0.72 -7.02 9.11
C VAL A 31 -0.38 -8.37 8.49
N TRP A 32 -1.31 -8.95 7.74
CA TRP A 32 -1.07 -10.22 7.04
C TRP A 32 -0.49 -9.97 5.64
N PRO A 33 0.41 -10.84 5.12
CA PRO A 33 0.96 -10.68 3.77
C PRO A 33 -0.10 -10.58 2.66
N ALA A 34 -1.22 -11.30 2.83
CA ALA A 34 -2.35 -11.31 1.91
C ALA A 34 -3.36 -10.18 2.13
N GLU A 35 -3.12 -9.29 3.10
CA GLU A 35 -4.02 -8.19 3.41
C GLU A 35 -4.02 -7.15 2.30
N GLU A 36 -5.22 -6.77 1.85
CA GLU A 36 -5.41 -5.90 0.69
C GLU A 36 -5.61 -4.45 1.09
N PHE A 37 -4.84 -3.55 0.48
CA PHE A 37 -4.93 -2.11 0.65
C PHE A 37 -5.51 -1.49 -0.61
N ILE A 38 -6.64 -0.77 -0.44
CA ILE A 38 -7.34 -0.12 -1.55
C ILE A 38 -6.87 1.33 -1.65
N LEU A 39 -6.10 1.59 -2.69
CA LEU A 39 -5.58 2.92 -3.01
C LEU A 39 -6.54 3.65 -3.95
N THR A 40 -6.72 4.94 -3.71
CA THR A 40 -7.30 5.85 -4.69
C THR A 40 -6.36 5.99 -5.89
N GLU A 41 -6.90 6.46 -7.01
CA GLU A 41 -6.09 6.75 -8.20
C GLU A 41 -4.97 7.75 -7.91
N GLU A 42 -5.23 8.78 -7.09
CA GLU A 42 -4.20 9.74 -6.70
C GLU A 42 -3.09 9.12 -5.84
N GLN A 43 -3.45 8.24 -4.91
CA GLN A 43 -2.48 7.51 -4.10
C GLN A 43 -1.63 6.55 -4.96
N ALA A 44 -2.27 5.82 -5.88
CA ALA A 44 -1.59 4.91 -6.78
C ALA A 44 -0.63 5.64 -7.74
N ARG A 45 -1.00 6.83 -8.25
CA ARG A 45 -0.10 7.70 -9.02
C ARG A 45 1.08 8.20 -8.19
N LYS A 46 0.85 8.60 -6.93
CA LYS A 46 1.94 9.02 -6.02
C LYS A 46 2.96 7.89 -5.78
N LEU A 47 2.48 6.66 -5.66
CA LEU A 47 3.30 5.46 -5.50
C LEU A 47 3.84 4.90 -6.82
N LYS A 48 3.59 5.56 -7.96
CA LYS A 48 4.01 5.12 -9.30
C LYS A 48 3.54 3.71 -9.67
N LEU A 49 2.41 3.27 -9.10
CA LEU A 49 1.77 1.99 -9.43
C LEU A 49 1.04 2.04 -10.77
N ILE A 50 0.66 3.25 -11.19
CA ILE A 50 0.01 3.54 -12.47
C ILE A 50 0.59 4.83 -13.07
N PRO A 51 0.49 5.03 -14.40
CA PRO A 51 1.01 6.21 -15.11
C PRO A 51 0.39 7.54 -14.66
#